data_AF-A0A2N0KZ63-F1
#
_entry.id   AF-A0A2N0KZ63-F1
#
_cell.length_a   1.000
_cell.length_b   1.000
_cell.length_c   1.000
_cell.angle_alpha   90.00
_cell.angle_beta   90.00
_cell.angle_gamma   90.00
#
_symmetry.space_group_name_H-M   'P 1'
#
loop_
_entity.id
_entity.type
_entity.pdbx_description
1 polymer ?
#
loop_
_entity_poly.entity_id
_entity_poly.type
_entity_poly.pdbx_seq_one_letter_code
_entity_poly.pdbx_strand_id
1 'polypeptide(L)'
;MPPYSVATGSAFEVQLVADVASNLGGVQFALRYDPAIVSILSSEQALRIQKDCLGFEHDDGEGQLNIALACSSGHSESPLELVSVTSKTDKNAKVDSFFLKIEDVLLGSGDAAPMRQDNRSL
;
A
#
# COMPACT_ATOMS: atom_id res chain seq x y z
N MET A 1 -13.76 0.12 6.05
CA MET A 1 -14.01 0.45 4.63
C MET A 1 -15.08 -0.47 4.09
N PRO A 2 -15.99 0.02 3.23
CA PRO A 2 -16.92 -0.85 2.51
C PRO A 2 -16.14 -1.82 1.60
N PRO A 3 -16.67 -3.02 1.35
CA PRO A 3 -16.04 -3.98 0.45
C PRO A 3 -15.91 -3.40 -0.95
N TYR A 4 -14.73 -3.54 -1.55
CA TYR A 4 -14.44 -3.10 -2.90
C TYR A 4 -14.66 -4.27 -3.88
N SER A 5 -15.44 -4.05 -4.94
CA SER A 5 -15.72 -5.08 -5.95
C SER A 5 -14.83 -4.88 -7.18
N VAL A 6 -14.15 -5.94 -7.60
CA VAL A 6 -13.30 -5.97 -8.80
C VAL A 6 -13.66 -7.18 -9.65
N ALA A 7 -13.70 -7.01 -10.98
CA ALA A 7 -13.94 -8.13 -11.88
C ALA A 7 -12.71 -9.05 -11.94
N THR A 8 -12.93 -10.35 -12.13
CA THR A 8 -11.86 -11.33 -12.34
C THR A 8 -11.07 -11.03 -13.62
N GLY A 9 -9.74 -11.11 -13.57
CA GLY A 9 -8.87 -10.78 -14.69
C GLY A 9 -8.62 -9.28 -14.88
N SER A 10 -9.22 -8.41 -14.06
CA SER A 10 -9.07 -6.96 -14.16
C SER A 10 -8.00 -6.44 -13.22
N ALA A 11 -7.38 -5.34 -13.64
CA ALA A 11 -6.45 -4.59 -12.81
C ALA A 11 -7.20 -3.59 -11.91
N PHE A 12 -6.63 -3.33 -10.74
CA PHE A 12 -7.12 -2.36 -9.77
C PHE A 12 -5.93 -1.75 -9.04
N GLU A 13 -6.13 -0.55 -8.52
CA GLU A 13 -5.13 0.19 -7.77
C GLU A 13 -5.51 0.26 -6.29
N VAL A 14 -4.49 0.13 -5.46
CA VAL A 14 -4.59 0.24 -4.00
C VAL A 14 -3.65 1.34 -3.54
N GLN A 15 -4.23 2.44 -3.09
CA GLN A 15 -3.53 3.60 -2.56
C GLN A 15 -3.35 3.44 -1.06
N LEU A 16 -2.13 3.53 -0.59
CA LEU A 16 -1.79 3.41 0.82
C LEU A 16 -1.54 4.80 1.37
N VAL A 17 -2.37 5.21 2.33
CA VAL A 17 -2.45 6.59 2.82
C VAL A 17 -2.18 6.62 4.32
N ALA A 18 -1.32 7.53 4.76
CA ALA A 18 -1.16 7.88 6.16
C ALA A 18 -2.11 9.03 6.53
N ASP A 19 -2.99 8.82 7.51
CA ASP A 19 -4.05 9.77 7.87
C ASP A 19 -3.55 10.99 8.63
N VAL A 20 -2.60 10.82 9.55
CA VAL A 20 -2.09 11.89 10.42
C VAL A 20 -0.59 11.73 10.58
N ALA A 21 0.18 12.21 9.61
CA ALA A 21 1.63 12.21 9.65
C ALA A 21 2.12 13.62 10.02
N SER A 22 2.14 13.94 11.31
CA SER A 22 3.00 15.03 11.78
C SER A 22 4.40 14.45 11.97
N ASN A 23 5.36 14.87 11.13
CA ASN A 23 6.77 14.46 11.22
C ASN A 23 7.03 12.97 10.94
N LEU A 24 6.52 12.43 9.83
CA LEU A 24 6.90 11.08 9.39
C LEU A 24 8.39 11.06 9.04
N GLY A 25 9.22 10.47 9.91
CA GLY A 25 10.63 10.18 9.63
C GLY A 25 10.83 8.92 8.78
N GLY A 26 9.79 8.09 8.70
CA GLY A 26 9.75 6.91 7.86
C GLY A 26 8.58 6.01 8.25
N VAL A 27 8.26 5.07 7.37
CA VAL A 27 7.26 4.02 7.60
C VAL A 27 7.73 2.72 6.97
N GLN A 28 7.52 1.62 7.67
CA GLN A 28 7.67 0.28 7.13
C GLN A 28 6.37 -0.47 7.36
N PHE A 29 5.92 -1.24 6.37
CA PHE A 29 4.74 -2.08 6.48
C PHE A 29 4.80 -3.21 5.44
N ALA A 30 3.93 -4.19 5.60
CA ALA A 30 3.73 -5.26 4.65
C ALA A 30 2.31 -5.27 4.11
N LEU A 31 2.14 -5.35 2.79
CA LEU A 31 0.85 -5.62 2.16
C LEU A 31 0.73 -7.14 1.94
N ARG A 32 -0.17 -7.77 2.68
CA ARG A 32 -0.54 -9.18 2.53
C ARG A 32 -1.64 -9.35 1.49
N TYR A 33 -1.47 -10.33 0.62
CA TYR A 33 -2.44 -10.74 -0.40
C TYR A 33 -2.37 -12.25 -0.64
N ASP A 34 -3.39 -12.82 -1.27
CA ASP A 34 -3.37 -14.21 -1.72
C ASP A 34 -2.80 -14.29 -3.16
N PRO A 35 -1.60 -14.85 -3.36
CA PRO A 35 -0.95 -14.90 -4.68
C PRO A 35 -1.67 -15.83 -5.67
N ALA A 36 -2.57 -16.71 -5.22
CA ALA A 36 -3.40 -17.53 -6.10
C ALA A 36 -4.57 -16.73 -6.71
N ILE A 37 -4.90 -15.57 -6.13
CA ILE A 37 -6.05 -14.74 -6.51
C ILE A 37 -5.58 -13.40 -7.08
N VAL A 38 -4.52 -12.82 -6.54
CA VAL A 38 -4.03 -11.48 -6.89
C VAL A 38 -2.55 -11.54 -7.22
N SER A 39 -2.15 -10.83 -8.27
CA SER A 39 -0.76 -10.58 -8.59
C SER A 39 -0.46 -9.09 -8.53
N ILE A 40 0.66 -8.71 -7.93
CA ILE A 40 1.18 -7.34 -7.96
C ILE A 40 1.82 -7.11 -9.34
N LEU A 41 1.37 -6.08 -10.04
CA LEU A 41 1.92 -5.69 -11.35
C LEU A 41 3.02 -4.64 -11.20
N SER A 42 2.78 -3.65 -10.34
CA SER A 42 3.73 -2.57 -10.04
C SER A 42 3.37 -1.91 -8.72
N SER A 43 4.35 -1.22 -8.15
CA SER A 43 4.22 -0.33 -7.02
C SER A 43 4.95 0.97 -7.32
N GLU A 44 4.33 2.10 -7.01
CA GLU A 44 4.87 3.42 -7.29
C GLU A 44 4.71 4.31 -6.07
N GLN A 45 5.79 4.96 -5.64
CA GLN A 45 5.76 5.96 -4.59
C GLN A 45 4.99 7.19 -5.07
N ALA A 46 4.12 7.73 -4.21
CA ALA A 46 3.36 8.92 -4.55
C ALA A 46 4.32 10.09 -4.82
N LEU A 47 4.06 10.84 -5.90
CA LEU A 47 4.92 11.97 -6.32
C LEU A 47 5.19 12.98 -5.20
N ARG A 48 4.23 13.13 -4.26
CA ARG A 48 4.34 14.04 -3.12
C ARG A 48 5.45 13.66 -2.14
N ILE A 49 5.84 12.38 -2.07
CA ILE A 49 6.88 11.91 -1.14
C ILE A 49 8.21 11.59 -1.83
N GLN A 50 8.25 11.42 -3.15
CA GLN A 50 9.47 11.02 -3.88
C GLN A 50 10.65 11.99 -3.72
N LYS A 51 10.37 13.27 -3.44
CA LYS A 51 11.41 14.29 -3.24
C LYS A 51 12.09 14.17 -1.88
N ASP A 52 11.34 13.74 -0.88
CA ASP A 52 11.70 13.86 0.53
C ASP A 52 11.85 12.50 1.21
N CYS A 53 11.45 11.42 0.55
CA CYS A 53 11.52 10.04 1.02
C CYS A 53 12.24 9.13 0.02
N LEU A 54 13.04 8.21 0.55
CA LEU A 54 13.63 7.10 -0.18
C LEU A 54 12.82 5.85 0.12
N GLY A 55 12.32 5.19 -0.92
CA GLY A 55 11.57 3.95 -0.78
C GLY A 55 12.31 2.70 -1.23
N PHE A 56 12.02 1.60 -0.54
CA PHE A 56 12.43 0.25 -0.85
C PHE A 56 11.20 -0.64 -0.88
N GLU A 57 11.10 -1.48 -1.92
CA GLU A 57 9.97 -2.38 -2.13
C GLU A 57 10.50 -3.77 -2.44
N HIS A 58 9.97 -4.78 -1.76
CA HIS A 58 10.35 -6.17 -1.93
C HIS A 58 9.14 -7.08 -1.85
N ASP A 59 8.76 -7.63 -3.00
CA ASP A 59 7.81 -8.73 -3.12
C ASP A 59 8.54 -10.05 -2.84
N ASP A 60 8.07 -10.80 -1.84
CA ASP A 60 8.67 -12.08 -1.46
C ASP A 60 8.17 -13.26 -2.32
N GLY A 61 7.21 -13.03 -3.21
CA GLY A 61 6.57 -14.04 -4.05
C GLY A 61 5.61 -14.96 -3.29
N GLU A 62 5.47 -14.81 -1.97
CA GLU A 62 4.64 -15.64 -1.08
C GLU A 62 3.40 -14.90 -0.56
N GLY A 63 2.99 -13.83 -1.24
CA GLY A 63 1.82 -13.04 -0.87
C GLY A 63 2.13 -11.91 0.10
N GLN A 64 3.38 -11.45 0.16
CA GLN A 64 3.77 -10.28 0.95
C GLN A 64 4.59 -9.30 0.11
N LEU A 65 4.08 -8.08 -0.01
CA LEU A 65 4.83 -6.94 -0.53
C LEU A 65 5.31 -6.10 0.65
N ASN A 66 6.61 -6.13 0.93
CA ASN A 66 7.25 -5.34 1.97
C ASN A 66 7.63 -3.97 1.43
N ILE A 67 7.18 -2.91 2.10
CA ILE A 67 7.44 -1.53 1.72
C ILE A 67 8.09 -0.81 2.90
N ALA A 68 9.21 -0.15 2.64
CA ALA A 68 9.88 0.71 3.60
C ALA A 68 10.18 2.07 2.96
N LEU A 69 9.79 3.14 3.63
CA LEU A 69 10.02 4.52 3.23
C LEU A 69 10.79 5.21 4.35
N ALA A 70 11.92 5.82 4.03
CA ALA A 70 12.67 6.66 4.96
C ALA A 70 12.58 8.12 4.48
N CYS A 71 12.06 9.01 5.32
CA CYS A 71 11.77 10.39 4.95
C CYS A 71 12.68 11.36 5.69
N SER A 72 13.19 12.36 4.99
CA SER A 72 13.77 13.54 5.63
C SER A 72 12.66 14.24 6.43
N SER A 73 12.91 14.46 7.72
CA SER A 73 11.93 15.02 8.66
C SER A 73 11.32 16.31 8.12
N GLY A 74 9.99 16.38 8.00
CA GLY A 74 9.31 17.62 7.57
C GLY A 74 7.94 17.48 6.93
N HIS A 75 7.46 16.26 6.62
CA HIS A 75 6.10 16.11 6.12
C HIS A 75 5.09 16.39 7.24
N SER A 76 4.35 17.49 7.08
CA SER A 76 3.35 18.00 8.04
C SER A 76 1.96 18.13 7.42
N GLU A 77 1.72 17.59 6.22
CA GLU A 77 0.43 17.71 5.54
C GLU A 77 -0.27 16.36 5.49
N SER A 78 -1.44 16.30 6.11
CA SER A 78 -2.28 15.11 6.26
C SER A 78 -3.58 15.29 5.48
N PRO A 79 -4.10 14.26 4.77
CA PRO A 79 -3.55 12.92 4.58
C PRO A 79 -2.43 12.86 3.51
N LEU A 80 -1.49 11.91 3.68
CA LEU A 80 -0.34 11.71 2.80
C LEU A 80 -0.44 10.36 2.09
N GLU A 81 -0.62 10.38 0.77
CA GLU A 81 -0.47 9.20 -0.07
C GLU A 81 1.01 8.78 -0.07
N LEU A 82 1.27 7.49 0.20
CA LEU A 82 2.62 6.94 0.32
C LEU A 82 3.00 6.16 -0.93
N VAL A 83 2.22 5.13 -1.25
CA VAL A 83 2.47 4.22 -2.36
C VAL A 83 1.14 3.85 -3.00
N SER A 84 1.14 3.78 -4.32
CA SER A 84 0.07 3.21 -5.13
C SER A 84 0.52 1.86 -5.67
N VAL A 85 -0.25 0.80 -5.36
CA VAL A 85 0.04 -0.57 -5.76
C VAL A 85 -0.97 -0.99 -6.82
N THR A 86 -0.48 -1.24 -8.04
CA THR A 86 -1.29 -1.80 -9.11
C THR A 86 -1.30 -3.32 -9.00
N SER A 87 -2.49 -3.87 -8.84
CA SER A 87 -2.74 -5.29 -8.67
C SER A 87 -3.67 -5.81 -9.77
N LYS A 88 -3.66 -7.12 -10.00
CA LYS A 88 -4.56 -7.78 -10.96
C LYS A 88 -5.13 -9.05 -10.37
N THR A 89 -6.43 -9.25 -10.53
CA THR A 89 -7.07 -10.51 -10.14
C THR A 89 -6.82 -11.60 -11.19
N ASP A 90 -6.66 -12.85 -10.75
CA ASP A 90 -6.56 -13.99 -11.66
C ASP A 90 -7.89 -14.18 -12.40
N LYS A 91 -7.81 -14.43 -13.71
CA LYS A 91 -8.99 -14.60 -14.57
C LYS A 91 -9.78 -15.89 -14.27
N ASN A 92 -9.16 -16.85 -13.61
CA ASN A 92 -9.75 -18.13 -13.22
C ASN A 92 -10.06 -18.20 -11.72
N ALA A 93 -9.82 -17.14 -10.95
CA ALA A 93 -10.17 -17.10 -9.54
C ALA A 93 -11.67 -17.34 -9.38
N LYS A 94 -12.02 -18.38 -8.59
CA LYS A 94 -13.40 -18.75 -8.27
C LYS A 94 -13.70 -18.44 -6.81
N VAL A 95 -13.52 -17.17 -6.44
CA VAL A 95 -13.72 -16.70 -5.07
C VAL A 95 -14.74 -15.56 -5.07
N ASP A 96 -15.60 -15.55 -4.05
CA ASP A 96 -16.56 -14.46 -3.85
C ASP A 96 -15.91 -13.25 -3.15
N SER A 97 -14.79 -13.46 -2.47
CA SER A 97 -14.03 -12.42 -1.76
C SER A 97 -12.57 -12.85 -1.54
N PHE A 98 -11.67 -11.87 -1.45
CA PHE A 98 -10.27 -12.04 -1.04
C PHE A 98 -9.86 -10.90 -0.10
N PHE A 99 -8.70 -11.02 0.53
CA PHE A 99 -8.14 -9.97 1.39
C PHE A 99 -6.94 -9.30 0.72
N LEU A 100 -6.84 -7.99 0.93
CA LEU A 100 -5.61 -7.23 0.84
C LEU A 100 -5.49 -6.49 2.18
N LYS A 101 -4.37 -6.66 2.88
CA LYS A 101 -4.26 -6.18 4.26
C LYS A 101 -2.88 -5.59 4.53
N ILE A 102 -2.86 -4.43 5.18
CA ILE A 102 -1.64 -3.82 5.72
C ILE A 102 -1.34 -4.48 7.08
N GLU A 103 -0.14 -5.00 7.25
CA GLU A 103 0.39 -5.60 8.46
C GLU A 103 1.79 -5.06 8.78
N ASP A 104 2.32 -5.40 9.96
CA ASP A 104 3.69 -5.09 10.39
C ASP A 104 4.07 -3.61 10.27
N VAL A 105 3.13 -2.71 10.58
CA VAL A 105 3.33 -1.26 10.48
C VAL A 105 4.29 -0.79 11.57
N LEU A 106 5.44 -0.27 11.16
CA LEU A 106 6.43 0.41 11.98
C LEU A 106 6.56 1.85 11.51
N LEU A 107 6.50 2.80 12.45
CA LEU A 107 6.60 4.22 12.16
C LEU A 107 7.88 4.79 12.78
N GLY A 108 8.61 5.57 12.00
CA GLY A 108 9.84 6.26 12.42
C GLY A 108 9.59 7.53 13.23
N SER A 109 8.37 7.77 13.71
CA SER A 109 7.95 8.95 14.48
C SER A 109 7.29 8.55 15.80
N GLY A 110 7.41 9.41 16.82
CA GLY A 110 6.82 9.18 18.16
C GLY A 110 5.28 9.24 18.18
N ASP A 111 4.66 9.85 17.17
CA ASP A 111 3.21 9.85 16.96
C ASP A 111 2.84 8.80 15.92
N ALA A 112 2.02 7.82 16.34
CA ALA A 112 1.55 6.76 15.46
C ALA A 112 0.44 7.28 14.53
N ALA A 113 0.78 7.58 13.28
CA ALA A 113 -0.18 7.88 12.23
C ALA A 113 -1.02 6.63 11.89
N PRO A 114 -2.36 6.70 11.89
CA PRO A 114 -3.16 5.61 11.35
C PRO A 114 -2.90 5.48 9.84
N MET A 115 -2.74 4.24 9.34
CA MET A 115 -2.70 3.94 7.91
C MET A 115 -4.06 3.45 7.41
N ARG A 116 -4.42 3.87 6.20
CA ARG A 116 -5.64 3.46 5.48
C ARG A 116 -5.31 3.06 4.05
N GLN A 117 -6.22 2.28 3.46
CA GLN A 117 -6.07 1.71 2.12
C GLN A 117 -7.24 2.14 1.23
N ASP A 118 -7.02 3.03 0.28
CA ASP A 118 -8.04 3.46 -0.69
C ASP A 118 -7.99 2.60 -1.97
N ASN A 119 -9.12 1.99 -2.34
CA ASN A 119 -9.19 1.06 -3.47
C ASN A 119 -9.90 1.69 -4.67
N ARG A 120 -9.34 1.53 -5.87
CA ARG A 120 -9.86 2.10 -7.12
C ARG A 120 -9.70 1.13 -8.29
N SER A 121 -10.63 1.14 -9.24
CA SER A 121 -10.53 0.38 -10.50
C SER A 121 -9.80 1.21 -11.54
N LEU A 122 -9.02 0.55 -12.38
CA LEU A 122 -8.33 1.14 -13.52
C LEU A 122 -9.22 1.15 -14.78
#